data_AF-A0A1Y1VYU5-F1
#
_entry.id   AF-A0A1Y1VYU5-F1
#
_cell.length_a   1.000
_cell.length_b   1.000
_cell.length_c   1.000
_cell.angle_alpha   90.00
_cell.angle_beta   90.00
_cell.angle_gamma   90.00
#
_symmetry.space_group_name_H-M   'P 1'
#
loop_
_entity.id
_entity.type
_entity.pdbx_description
1 polymer ?
#
loop_
_entity_poly.entity_id
_entity_poly.type
_entity_poly.pdbx_seq_one_letter_code
_entity_poly.pdbx_strand_id
1 'polypeptide(L)'
;LISHSASAVSLRLSDASTDLQRNEHLIRFLLWSQFAMPLWFVFLNVAIATDFMLTQLKQWSRDKVELVRQWYVPVATGVAFVLTLPLLIYHSGYQTKPTTSFSVQFKSKRAATIYYIMAFDLWVAFGIIYCFVIILLVAGKMAKSIALSRRYRAHLARAWPSQLENLIVTDVDIISARRGRQQRH
;
A
#
# COMPACT_ATOMS: atom_id res chain seq x y z
N LEU A 1 42.06 43.45 -14.43
CA LEU A 1 40.93 43.41 -13.45
C LEU A 1 39.82 42.40 -13.79
N ILE A 2 39.83 41.72 -14.97
CA ILE A 2 38.80 40.72 -15.36
C ILE A 2 39.25 39.26 -15.12
N SER A 3 40.53 38.98 -14.83
CA SER A 3 41.05 37.61 -14.64
C SER A 3 40.73 36.98 -13.27
N HIS A 4 40.53 37.77 -12.22
CA HIS A 4 40.29 37.24 -10.87
C HIS A 4 38.84 36.75 -10.65
N SER A 5 37.87 37.25 -11.41
CA SER A 5 36.46 36.83 -11.34
C SER A 5 36.22 35.50 -12.06
N ALA A 6 36.90 35.23 -13.18
CA ALA A 6 36.80 33.95 -13.88
C ALA A 6 37.36 32.79 -13.04
N SER A 7 38.47 33.02 -12.33
CA SER A 7 39.09 31.99 -11.47
C SER A 7 38.28 31.70 -10.20
N ALA A 8 37.58 32.69 -9.65
CA ALA A 8 36.69 32.50 -8.49
C ALA A 8 35.38 31.79 -8.89
N VAL A 9 34.88 32.04 -10.10
CA VAL A 9 33.71 31.35 -10.66
C VAL A 9 34.05 29.90 -11.02
N SER A 10 35.22 29.64 -11.59
CA SER A 10 35.67 28.27 -11.88
C SER A 10 35.97 27.47 -10.61
N LEU A 11 36.52 28.09 -9.55
CA LEU A 11 36.67 27.46 -8.24
C LEU A 11 35.31 27.10 -7.62
N ARG A 12 34.33 28.02 -7.65
CA ARG A 12 32.98 27.74 -7.14
C ARG A 12 32.23 26.67 -7.95
N LEU A 13 32.45 26.59 -9.26
CA LEU A 13 31.89 25.53 -10.11
C LEU A 13 32.59 24.18 -9.87
N SER A 14 33.90 24.20 -9.64
CA SER A 14 34.68 23.01 -9.26
C SER A 14 34.20 22.46 -7.91
N ASP A 15 34.10 23.30 -6.88
CA ASP A 15 33.65 22.92 -5.54
C ASP A 15 32.17 22.44 -5.55
N ALA A 16 31.30 23.11 -6.32
CA ALA A 16 29.93 22.66 -6.48
C ALA A 16 29.83 21.30 -7.21
N SER A 17 30.74 21.01 -8.14
CA SER A 17 30.75 19.74 -8.88
C SER A 17 31.26 18.57 -8.03
N THR A 18 32.26 18.79 -7.17
CA THR A 18 32.76 17.79 -6.22
C THR A 18 31.75 17.51 -5.10
N ASP A 19 31.04 18.54 -4.61
CA ASP A 19 29.95 18.36 -3.64
C ASP A 19 28.73 17.65 -4.24
N LEU A 20 28.41 17.89 -5.53
CA LEU A 20 27.35 17.15 -6.23
C LEU A 20 27.72 15.68 -6.38
N GLN A 21 28.98 15.39 -6.73
CA GLN A 21 29.48 14.03 -6.91
C GLN A 21 29.53 13.26 -5.59
N ARG A 22 29.92 13.93 -4.49
CA ARG A 22 29.89 13.34 -3.13
C ARG A 22 28.48 12.95 -2.69
N ASN A 23 27.47 13.74 -3.10
CA ASN A 23 26.07 13.51 -2.75
C ASN A 23 25.29 12.70 -3.80
N GLU A 24 25.92 12.32 -4.91
CA GLU A 24 25.25 11.64 -6.02
C GLU A 24 24.56 10.34 -5.58
N HIS A 25 25.24 9.52 -4.78
CA HIS A 25 24.67 8.28 -4.25
C HIS A 25 23.48 8.53 -3.31
N LEU A 26 23.56 9.58 -2.48
CA LEU A 26 22.48 9.97 -1.58
C LEU A 26 21.26 10.45 -2.37
N ILE A 27 21.48 11.28 -3.39
CA ILE A 27 20.41 11.78 -4.27
C ILE A 27 19.75 10.62 -5.04
N ARG A 28 20.54 9.68 -5.56
CA ARG A 28 20.03 8.44 -6.19
C ARG A 28 19.13 7.66 -5.25
N PHE A 29 19.58 7.48 -4.01
CA PHE A 29 18.82 6.76 -3.00
C PHE A 29 17.53 7.49 -2.61
N LEU A 30 17.58 8.81 -2.45
CA LEU A 30 16.40 9.63 -2.15
C LEU A 30 15.38 9.57 -3.30
N LEU A 31 15.83 9.68 -4.54
CA LEU A 31 14.97 9.57 -5.71
C LEU A 31 14.35 8.18 -5.82
N TRP A 32 15.16 7.13 -5.68
CA TRP A 32 14.68 5.75 -5.67
C TRP A 32 13.63 5.52 -4.57
N SER A 33 13.90 5.99 -3.35
CA SER A 33 12.98 5.81 -2.22
C SER A 33 11.65 6.55 -2.42
N GLN A 34 11.66 7.72 -3.07
CA GLN A 34 10.45 8.46 -3.45
C GLN A 34 9.53 7.64 -4.37
N PHE A 35 10.07 6.79 -5.24
CA PHE A 35 9.27 5.90 -6.09
C PHE A 35 8.98 4.54 -5.44
N ALA A 36 9.90 4.01 -4.66
CA ALA A 36 9.76 2.69 -4.03
C ALA A 36 8.71 2.70 -2.91
N MET A 37 8.67 3.75 -2.07
CA MET A 37 7.77 3.81 -0.90
C MET A 37 6.28 3.79 -1.28
N PRO A 38 5.80 4.59 -2.26
CA PRO A 38 4.40 4.52 -2.67
C PRO A 38 4.01 3.16 -3.26
N LEU A 39 4.86 2.55 -4.09
CA LEU A 39 4.61 1.22 -4.65
C LEU A 39 4.54 0.17 -3.54
N TRP A 40 5.49 0.22 -2.59
CA TRP A 40 5.50 -0.64 -1.42
C TRP A 40 4.19 -0.52 -0.62
N PHE A 41 3.73 0.71 -0.38
CA PHE A 41 2.45 0.97 0.29
C PHE A 41 1.26 0.39 -0.49
N VAL A 42 1.23 0.53 -1.82
CA VAL A 42 0.18 -0.08 -2.67
C VAL A 42 0.16 -1.60 -2.52
N PHE A 43 1.31 -2.27 -2.59
CA PHE A 43 1.37 -3.72 -2.44
C PHE A 43 0.99 -4.20 -1.02
N LEU A 44 1.31 -3.42 0.01
CA LEU A 44 0.82 -3.70 1.36
C LEU A 44 -0.71 -3.60 1.45
N ASN A 45 -1.33 -2.61 0.80
CA ASN A 45 -2.79 -2.52 0.76
C ASN A 45 -3.42 -3.71 0.01
N VAL A 46 -2.80 -4.15 -1.09
CA VAL A 46 -3.21 -5.37 -1.81
C VAL A 46 -3.09 -6.61 -0.90
N ALA A 47 -2.04 -6.72 -0.10
CA ALA A 47 -1.88 -7.80 0.87
C ALA A 47 -2.96 -7.77 1.96
N ILE A 48 -3.28 -6.60 2.51
CA ILE A 48 -4.38 -6.42 3.48
C ILE A 48 -5.72 -6.80 2.84
N ALA A 49 -6.00 -6.35 1.61
CA ALA A 49 -7.21 -6.75 0.88
C ALA A 49 -7.25 -8.27 0.67
N THR A 50 -6.12 -8.89 0.34
CA THR A 50 -6.01 -10.35 0.20
C THR A 50 -6.34 -11.06 1.52
N ASP A 51 -5.87 -10.56 2.65
CA ASP A 51 -6.22 -11.07 4.00
C ASP A 51 -7.74 -11.01 4.25
N PHE A 52 -8.37 -9.87 3.93
CA PHE A 52 -9.83 -9.74 4.01
C PHE A 52 -10.56 -10.72 3.10
N MET A 53 -10.08 -10.94 1.87
CA MET A 53 -10.65 -11.93 0.96
C MET A 53 -10.55 -13.35 1.55
N LEU A 54 -9.37 -13.75 2.03
CA LEU A 54 -9.15 -15.10 2.55
C LEU A 54 -9.98 -15.38 3.81
N THR A 55 -10.07 -14.40 4.70
CA THR A 55 -10.83 -14.51 5.95
C THR A 55 -12.34 -14.42 5.72
N GLN A 56 -12.82 -13.37 5.04
CA GLN A 56 -14.25 -13.10 4.92
C GLN A 56 -14.91 -13.87 3.79
N LEU A 57 -14.28 -13.99 2.61
CA LEU A 57 -14.87 -14.63 1.45
C LEU A 57 -14.63 -16.14 1.46
N LYS A 58 -13.37 -16.56 1.65
CA LYS A 58 -12.98 -17.98 1.60
C LYS A 58 -13.09 -18.72 2.93
N GLN A 59 -13.27 -18.02 4.05
CA GLN A 59 -13.38 -18.60 5.39
C GLN A 59 -12.20 -19.53 5.72
N TRP A 60 -10.99 -19.15 5.30
CA TRP A 60 -9.81 -19.91 5.65
C TRP A 60 -9.58 -19.90 7.15
N SER A 61 -9.10 -21.03 7.68
CA SER A 61 -8.69 -21.10 9.08
C SER A 61 -7.55 -20.14 9.35
N ARG A 62 -7.45 -19.67 10.60
CA ARG A 62 -6.43 -18.71 11.02
C ARG A 62 -5.02 -19.20 10.69
N ASP A 63 -4.75 -20.49 10.88
CA ASP A 63 -3.44 -21.10 10.62
C ASP A 63 -3.04 -21.03 9.14
N LYS A 64 -4.00 -21.21 8.22
CA LYS A 64 -3.75 -21.10 6.77
C LYS A 64 -3.49 -19.66 6.35
N VAL A 65 -4.20 -18.70 6.96
CA VAL A 65 -4.00 -17.28 6.67
C VAL A 65 -2.63 -16.82 7.20
N GLU A 66 -2.22 -17.27 8.37
CA GLU A 66 -0.91 -16.93 8.95
C GLU A 66 0.25 -17.42 8.06
N LEU A 67 0.13 -18.62 7.50
CA LEU A 67 1.11 -19.16 6.55
C LEU A 67 1.26 -18.31 5.28
N VAL A 68 0.21 -17.62 4.84
CA VAL A 68 0.29 -16.71 3.70
C VAL A 68 0.80 -15.33 4.13
N ARG A 69 0.39 -14.87 5.31
CA ARG A 69 0.72 -13.54 5.85
C ARG A 69 2.22 -13.31 5.99
N GLN A 70 2.99 -14.34 6.34
CA GLN A 70 4.46 -14.26 6.40
C GLN A 70 5.09 -13.82 5.07
N TRP A 71 4.42 -14.04 3.93
CA TRP A 71 4.92 -13.67 2.60
C TRP A 71 4.53 -12.26 2.17
N TYR A 72 3.61 -11.59 2.87
CA TYR A 72 3.11 -10.27 2.44
C TYR A 72 4.20 -9.21 2.41
N VAL A 73 4.97 -9.06 3.48
CA VAL A 73 6.03 -8.05 3.55
C VAL A 73 7.18 -8.37 2.59
N PRO A 74 7.72 -9.61 2.53
CA PRO A 74 8.76 -9.95 1.57
C PRO A 74 8.33 -9.73 0.11
N VAL A 75 7.11 -10.12 -0.26
CA VAL A 75 6.60 -9.96 -1.64
C VAL A 75 6.38 -8.48 -1.95
N ALA A 76 5.73 -7.71 -1.07
CA ALA A 76 5.51 -6.28 -1.29
C ALA A 76 6.84 -5.52 -1.46
N THR A 77 7.82 -5.81 -0.59
CA THR A 77 9.16 -5.21 -0.67
C THR A 77 9.90 -5.65 -1.93
N GLY A 78 9.89 -6.95 -2.23
CA GLY A 78 10.59 -7.50 -3.40
C GLY A 78 10.05 -6.95 -4.72
N VAL A 79 8.73 -6.90 -4.88
CA VAL A 79 8.11 -6.37 -6.11
C VAL A 79 8.37 -4.86 -6.24
N ALA A 80 8.18 -4.08 -5.17
CA ALA A 80 8.47 -2.64 -5.19
C ALA A 80 9.95 -2.37 -5.52
N PHE A 81 10.87 -3.15 -4.97
CA PHE A 81 12.30 -3.06 -5.25
C PHE A 81 12.61 -3.38 -6.72
N VAL A 82 12.11 -4.50 -7.25
CA VAL A 82 12.35 -4.92 -8.64
C VAL A 82 11.81 -3.90 -9.64
N LEU A 83 10.61 -3.36 -9.42
CA LEU A 83 10.00 -2.37 -10.30
C LEU A 83 10.73 -1.03 -10.30
N THR A 84 11.42 -0.69 -9.21
CA THR A 84 12.15 0.57 -9.08
C THR A 84 13.66 0.44 -9.32
N LEU A 85 14.19 -0.79 -9.41
CA LEU A 85 15.59 -1.05 -9.69
C LEU A 85 16.13 -0.36 -10.95
N PRO A 86 15.37 -0.26 -12.07
CA PRO A 86 15.86 0.47 -13.24
C PRO A 86 16.19 1.94 -12.96
N LEU A 87 15.55 2.60 -11.98
CA LEU A 87 15.87 3.98 -11.58
C LEU A 87 17.26 4.10 -10.96
N LEU A 88 17.76 3.03 -10.34
CA LEU A 88 19.12 2.99 -9.77
C LEU A 88 20.19 2.73 -10.84
N ILE A 89 19.82 1.99 -11.89
CA ILE A 89 20.75 1.56 -12.96
C ILE A 89 20.88 2.63 -14.04
N TYR A 90 19.77 3.25 -14.46
CA TYR A 90 19.82 4.29 -15.49
C TYR A 90 20.46 5.56 -14.94
N HIS A 91 21.65 5.85 -15.46
CA HIS A 91 22.46 7.04 -15.16
C HIS A 91 21.65 8.29 -15.53
N SER A 92 20.94 8.87 -14.56
CA SER A 92 20.13 10.07 -14.77
C SER A 92 21.01 11.28 -14.54
N GLY A 93 21.18 12.10 -15.58
CA GLY A 93 21.74 13.44 -15.40
C GLY A 93 20.84 14.24 -14.47
N TYR A 94 21.38 14.75 -13.37
CA TYR A 94 20.62 15.58 -12.44
C TYR A 94 20.52 17.00 -13.02
N GLN A 95 19.30 17.49 -13.21
CA GLN A 95 19.08 18.94 -13.28
C GLN A 95 18.45 19.36 -11.97
N THR A 96 19.23 20.01 -11.11
CA THR A 96 18.71 20.84 -10.03
C THR A 96 18.02 22.04 -10.67
N LYS A 97 16.72 21.90 -10.96
CA LYS A 97 15.91 23.09 -11.17
C LYS A 97 15.84 23.86 -9.84
N PRO A 98 15.79 25.21 -9.86
CA PRO A 98 15.77 26.04 -8.65
C PRO A 98 14.55 25.78 -7.74
N THR A 99 13.59 24.98 -8.19
CA THR A 99 12.45 24.49 -7.42
C THR A 99 12.63 23.00 -7.15
N THR A 100 13.11 22.63 -5.94
CA THR A 100 12.91 21.40 -5.11
C THR A 100 12.52 20.04 -5.75
N SER A 101 12.65 19.86 -7.06
CA SER A 101 12.13 18.72 -7.82
C SER A 101 13.29 17.99 -8.47
N PHE A 102 13.59 16.81 -7.94
CA PHE A 102 14.49 15.86 -8.56
C PHE A 102 13.75 15.22 -9.74
N SER A 103 14.33 15.30 -10.94
CA SER A 103 13.75 14.69 -12.14
C SER A 103 14.74 13.73 -12.79
N VAL A 104 14.25 12.55 -13.17
CA VAL A 104 15.05 11.55 -13.90
C VAL A 104 15.21 12.05 -15.34
N GLN A 105 16.44 12.33 -15.76
CA GLN A 105 16.69 12.61 -17.17
C GLN A 105 16.70 11.31 -17.98
N PHE A 106 15.66 11.11 -18.77
CA PHE A 106 15.67 10.12 -19.84
C PHE A 106 16.18 10.77 -21.13
N LYS A 107 16.84 9.98 -21.99
CA LYS A 107 17.29 10.42 -23.33
C LYS A 107 16.16 10.98 -24.20
N SER A 108 14.90 10.61 -23.90
CA SER A 108 13.70 11.12 -24.58
C SER A 108 12.56 11.28 -23.59
N LYS A 109 11.79 12.37 -23.71
CA LYS A 109 10.55 12.60 -22.93
C LYS A 109 9.56 11.44 -23.09
N ARG A 110 9.48 10.83 -24.29
CA ARG A 110 8.58 9.71 -24.56
C ARG A 110 8.99 8.45 -23.78
N ALA A 111 10.28 8.18 -23.67
CA ALA A 111 10.79 7.04 -22.90
C ALA A 111 10.53 7.23 -21.39
N ALA A 112 10.67 8.47 -20.89
CA ALA A 112 10.32 8.81 -19.51
C ALA A 112 8.85 8.52 -19.21
N THR A 113 7.95 9.02 -20.06
CA THR A 113 6.50 8.83 -19.88
C THR A 113 6.12 7.37 -19.90
N ILE A 114 6.65 6.60 -20.86
CA ILE A 114 6.36 5.14 -20.93
C ILE A 114 6.88 4.43 -19.68
N TYR A 115 8.07 4.79 -19.20
CA TYR A 115 8.61 4.21 -17.97
C TYR A 115 7.70 4.50 -16.76
N TYR A 116 7.31 5.76 -16.55
CA TYR A 116 6.44 6.11 -15.42
C TYR A 116 5.09 5.41 -15.49
N ILE A 117 4.48 5.30 -16.67
CA ILE A 117 3.22 4.59 -16.84
C ILE A 117 3.38 3.11 -16.48
N MET A 118 4.39 2.44 -17.04
CA MET A 118 4.58 1.00 -16.89
C MET A 118 5.10 0.59 -15.51
N ALA A 119 5.99 1.38 -14.93
CA ALA A 119 6.61 1.07 -13.63
C ALA A 119 5.76 1.53 -12.46
N PHE A 120 4.87 2.51 -12.65
CA PHE A 120 4.15 3.16 -11.54
C PHE A 120 2.64 3.19 -11.76
N ASP A 121 2.13 3.98 -12.71
CA ASP A 121 0.70 4.25 -12.85
C ASP A 121 -0.11 2.96 -13.05
N LEU A 122 0.42 2.03 -13.85
CA LEU A 122 -0.20 0.74 -14.11
C LEU A 122 -0.37 -0.07 -12.82
N TRP A 123 0.67 -0.17 -12.00
CA TRP A 123 0.65 -0.94 -10.75
C TRP A 123 -0.22 -0.31 -9.68
N VAL A 124 -0.20 1.03 -9.59
CA VAL A 124 -1.09 1.78 -8.71
C VAL A 124 -2.55 1.55 -9.11
N ALA A 125 -2.87 1.66 -10.40
CA ALA A 125 -4.22 1.41 -10.91
C ALA A 125 -4.68 -0.02 -10.63
N PHE A 126 -3.83 -1.02 -10.91
CA PHE A 126 -4.13 -2.42 -10.61
C PHE A 126 -4.37 -2.64 -9.10
N GLY A 127 -3.54 -2.06 -8.24
CA GLY A 127 -3.71 -2.16 -6.79
C GLY A 127 -5.04 -1.56 -6.32
N ILE A 128 -5.40 -0.37 -6.79
CA ILE A 128 -6.67 0.29 -6.47
C ILE A 128 -7.86 -0.55 -6.94
N ILE A 129 -7.83 -1.01 -8.20
CA ILE A 129 -8.91 -1.83 -8.77
C ILE A 129 -9.06 -3.13 -7.97
N TYR A 130 -7.95 -3.79 -7.66
CA TYR A 130 -7.96 -5.03 -6.87
C TYR A 130 -8.62 -4.80 -5.50
N CYS A 131 -8.14 -3.81 -4.74
CA CYS A 131 -8.68 -3.48 -3.43
C CYS A 131 -10.18 -3.14 -3.49
N PHE A 132 -10.59 -2.34 -4.49
CA PHE A 132 -11.99 -1.97 -4.68
C PHE A 132 -12.89 -3.18 -4.95
N VAL A 133 -12.47 -4.09 -5.83
CA VAL A 133 -13.21 -5.32 -6.13
C VAL A 133 -13.35 -6.18 -4.88
N ILE A 134 -12.29 -6.37 -4.09
CA ILE A 134 -12.37 -7.16 -2.87
C ILE A 134 -13.32 -6.52 -1.85
N ILE A 135 -13.25 -5.20 -1.64
CA ILE A 135 -14.14 -4.48 -0.73
C ILE A 135 -15.60 -4.66 -1.15
N LEU A 136 -15.92 -4.53 -2.45
CA LEU A 136 -17.26 -4.75 -2.96
C LEU A 136 -17.77 -6.17 -2.71
N LEU A 137 -16.93 -7.19 -2.97
CA LEU A 137 -17.28 -8.58 -2.74
C LEU A 137 -17.54 -8.87 -1.26
N VAL A 138 -16.68 -8.36 -0.37
CA VAL A 138 -16.83 -8.52 1.08
C VAL A 138 -18.10 -7.82 1.57
N ALA A 139 -18.33 -6.58 1.15
CA ALA A 139 -19.53 -5.83 1.49
C ALA A 139 -20.80 -6.55 1.01
N GLY A 140 -20.80 -7.08 -0.22
CA GLY A 140 -21.90 -7.87 -0.77
C GLY A 140 -22.19 -9.13 0.06
N LYS A 141 -21.15 -9.85 0.49
CA LYS A 141 -21.30 -11.03 1.36
C LYS A 141 -21.88 -10.65 2.73
N MET A 142 -21.38 -9.57 3.34
CA MET A 142 -21.89 -9.07 4.62
C MET A 142 -23.36 -8.63 4.52
N ALA A 143 -23.72 -7.89 3.47
CA ALA A 143 -25.10 -7.47 3.24
C ALA A 143 -26.05 -8.67 3.09
N LYS A 144 -25.64 -9.72 2.36
CA LYS A 144 -26.41 -10.96 2.23
C LYS A 144 -26.59 -11.66 3.58
N SER A 145 -25.53 -11.76 4.38
CA SER A 145 -25.57 -12.35 5.72
C SER A 145 -26.54 -11.61 6.65
N ILE A 146 -26.47 -10.27 6.66
CA ILE A 146 -27.35 -9.43 7.46
C ILE A 146 -28.81 -9.60 7.01
N ALA A 147 -29.08 -9.56 5.70
CA ALA A 147 -30.42 -9.74 5.16
C ALA A 147 -31.02 -11.11 5.54
N LEU A 148 -30.21 -12.17 5.49
CA LEU A 148 -30.64 -13.52 5.84
C LEU A 148 -30.92 -13.64 7.35
N SER A 149 -30.08 -13.02 8.20
CA SER A 149 -30.32 -12.97 9.66
C SER A 149 -31.62 -12.23 10.03
N ARG A 150 -31.98 -11.17 9.29
CA ARG A 150 -33.23 -10.42 9.50
C ARG A 150 -34.44 -11.25 9.09
N ARG A 151 -34.38 -11.91 7.93
CA ARG A 151 -35.45 -12.81 7.45
C ARG A 151 -35.64 -14.00 8.40
N TYR A 152 -34.55 -14.60 8.87
CA TYR A 152 -34.58 -15.71 9.81
C TYR A 152 -35.24 -15.29 11.14
N ARG A 153 -34.85 -14.14 11.71
CA ARG A 153 -35.51 -13.59 12.92
C ARG A 153 -36.99 -13.29 12.69
N ALA A 154 -37.36 -12.74 11.53
CA ALA A 154 -38.75 -12.48 11.18
C ALA A 154 -39.59 -13.77 10.99
N HIS A 155 -38.97 -14.86 10.53
CA HIS A 155 -39.61 -16.17 10.46
C HIS A 155 -39.74 -16.80 11.85
N LEU A 156 -38.70 -16.77 12.68
CA LEU A 156 -38.77 -17.26 14.06
C LEU A 156 -39.81 -16.50 14.90
N ALA A 157 -39.90 -15.17 14.74
CA ALA A 157 -40.91 -14.35 15.41
C ALA A 157 -42.35 -14.74 15.04
N ARG A 158 -42.56 -15.25 13.83
CA ARG A 158 -43.87 -15.74 13.39
C ARG A 158 -44.15 -17.19 13.78
N ALA A 159 -43.12 -18.04 13.80
CA ALA A 159 -43.27 -19.47 14.05
C ALA A 159 -43.28 -19.82 15.56
N TRP A 160 -42.54 -19.09 16.39
CA TRP A 160 -42.43 -19.33 17.83
C TRP A 160 -42.13 -18.03 18.62
N PRO A 161 -43.15 -17.21 18.91
CA PRO A 161 -42.96 -15.95 19.63
C PRO A 161 -42.40 -16.14 21.05
N SER A 162 -42.75 -17.24 21.74
CA SER A 162 -42.31 -17.54 23.10
C SER A 162 -40.84 -17.94 23.24
N GLN A 163 -40.17 -18.40 22.17
CA GLN A 163 -38.73 -18.69 22.20
C GLN A 163 -37.86 -17.44 21.98
N LEU A 164 -38.42 -16.39 21.41
CA LEU A 164 -37.70 -15.15 21.08
C LEU A 164 -37.39 -14.33 22.33
N GLU A 165 -38.27 -14.34 23.33
CA GLU A 165 -38.02 -13.74 24.64
C GLU A 165 -36.84 -14.42 25.36
N ASN A 166 -36.74 -15.76 25.29
CA ASN A 166 -35.63 -16.50 25.89
C ASN A 166 -34.29 -16.33 25.14
N LEU A 167 -34.32 -16.12 23.81
CA LEU A 167 -33.11 -15.91 23.00
C LEU A 167 -32.51 -14.50 23.18
N ILE A 168 -33.35 -13.48 23.36
CA ILE A 168 -32.89 -12.10 23.59
C ILE A 168 -32.21 -11.97 24.96
N VAL A 169 -32.71 -12.68 25.97
CA VAL A 169 -32.10 -12.69 27.31
C VAL A 169 -30.72 -13.36 27.30
N THR A 170 -30.55 -14.46 26.55
CA THR A 170 -29.28 -15.20 26.48
C THR A 170 -28.18 -14.47 25.70
N ASP A 171 -28.51 -13.71 24.65
CA ASP A 171 -27.51 -12.90 23.92
C ASP A 171 -26.95 -11.74 24.78
N VAL A 172 -27.75 -11.16 25.68
CA VAL A 172 -27.28 -10.12 26.63
C VAL A 172 -26.30 -10.71 27.65
N ASP A 173 -26.57 -11.92 28.14
CA ASP A 173 -25.71 -12.62 29.11
C ASP A 173 -24.38 -13.11 28.50
N ILE A 174 -24.37 -13.50 27.23
CA ILE A 174 -23.12 -13.92 26.55
C ILE A 174 -22.21 -12.72 26.26
N ILE A 175 -22.79 -11.56 25.93
CA ILE A 175 -22.03 -10.32 25.70
C ILE A 175 -21.47 -9.77 27.02
N SER A 176 -22.22 -9.86 28.13
CA SER A 176 -21.74 -9.45 29.47
C SER A 176 -20.66 -10.40 29.99
N ALA A 177 -20.79 -11.72 29.78
CA ALA A 177 -19.79 -12.72 30.15
C ALA A 177 -18.48 -12.60 29.35
N ARG A 178 -18.53 -12.17 28.08
CA ARG A 178 -17.32 -11.87 27.29
C ARG A 178 -16.63 -10.59 27.74
N ARG A 179 -17.38 -9.54 28.13
CA ARG A 179 -16.80 -8.31 28.71
C ARG A 179 -16.11 -8.54 30.05
N GLY A 180 -16.64 -9.44 30.89
CA GLY A 180 -16.03 -9.80 32.17
C GLY A 180 -14.70 -10.56 32.07
N ARG A 181 -14.45 -11.30 30.97
CA ARG A 181 -13.16 -11.99 30.74
C ARG A 181 -12.09 -11.09 30.12
N GLN A 182 -12.48 -10.05 29.38
CA GLN A 182 -11.55 -9.09 28.79
C GLN A 182 -10.99 -8.07 29.80
N GLN A 183 -11.56 -7.94 31.00
CA GLN A 183 -11.02 -7.10 32.08
C GLN A 183 -10.09 -7.85 33.05
N ARG A 184 -9.87 -9.15 32.84
CA ARG A 184 -8.98 -9.98 33.69
C ARG A 184 -7.66 -10.37 32.99
N HIS A 185 -7.41 -9.86 31.80
CA HIS A 185 -6.14 -9.97 31.06
C HIS A 185 -5.70 -8.58 30.63
#